data_AF-A0A380EJG4-F1
#
_entry.id   AF-A0A380EJG4-F1
#
_cell.length_a   1.000
_cell.length_b   1.000
_cell.length_c   1.000
_cell.angle_alpha   90.00
_cell.angle_beta   90.00
_cell.angle_gamma   90.00
#
_symmetry.space_group_name_H-M   'P 1'
#
loop_
_entity.id
_entity.type
_entity.pdbx_description
1 polymer ?
#
loop_
_entity_poly.entity_id
_entity_poly.type
_entity_poly.pdbx_seq_one_letter_code
_entity_poly.pdbx_strand_id
1 'polypeptide(L)' 'MECGRVDEIDEDLLPEVENRVENEFNFKILDHRLTFHGVCETCQAKGKG' A
#
# COMPACT_ATOMS: atom_id res chain seq x y z
N MET A 1 -18.58 11.57 -3.81
CA MET A 1 -17.95 11.84 -2.51
C MET A 1 -17.31 10.55 -2.04
N GLU A 2 -15.98 10.51 -2.02
CA GLU A 2 -15.21 9.36 -1.54
C GLU A 2 -15.20 9.38 -0.01
N CYS A 3 -15.38 8.21 0.61
CA CYS A 3 -15.82 8.10 2.01
C CYS A 3 -14.73 8.36 3.08
N GLY A 4 -13.47 8.58 2.69
CA GLY A 4 -12.37 8.81 3.62
C GLY A 4 -12.02 7.60 4.51
N ARG A 5 -12.52 6.40 4.17
CA ARG A 5 -12.18 5.15 4.88
C ARG A 5 -10.68 4.89 4.79
N VAL A 6 -10.10 4.52 5.93
CA VAL A 6 -8.72 4.06 6.06
C VAL A 6 -8.77 2.68 6.69
N ASP A 7 -8.06 1.73 6.10
CA ASP A 7 -7.89 0.38 6.63
C ASP A 7 -6.38 0.12 6.77
N GLU A 8 -5.99 -0.51 7.87
CA GLU A 8 -4.61 -0.97 8.10
C GLU A 8 -4.46 -2.39 7.55
N ILE A 9 -3.28 -2.68 6.97
CA ILE A 9 -2.93 -4.00 6.43
C ILE A 9 -1.84 -4.55 7.34
N ASP A 10 -2.14 -5.63 8.07
CA ASP A 10 -1.21 -6.25 9.05
C ASP A 10 -0.25 -7.28 8.41
N GLU A 11 -0.13 -7.29 7.09
CA GLU A 11 0.75 -8.20 6.35
C GLU A 11 1.98 -7.48 5.83
N ASP A 12 3.16 -8.06 6.05
CA ASP A 12 4.40 -7.58 5.44
C ASP A 12 4.47 -8.02 3.97
N LEU A 13 4.28 -7.05 3.07
CA LEU A 13 4.19 -7.27 1.62
C LEU A 13 5.43 -6.80 0.85
N LEU A 14 6.45 -6.26 1.54
CA LEU A 14 7.64 -5.66 0.93
C LEU A 14 8.96 -6.46 0.98
N PRO A 15 9.09 -7.70 1.52
CA PRO A 15 10.40 -8.35 1.67
C PRO A 15 11.22 -8.45 0.37
N GLU A 16 10.56 -8.79 -0.74
CA GLU A 16 11.22 -8.92 -2.04
C GLU A 16 11.69 -7.57 -2.60
N VAL A 17 10.92 -6.50 -2.36
CA VAL A 17 11.25 -5.14 -2.80
C VAL A 17 12.44 -4.62 -2.00
N GLU A 18 12.42 -4.81 -0.68
CA GLU A 18 13.51 -4.43 0.21
C GLU A 18 14.81 -5.13 -0.18
N ASN A 19 14.76 -6.45 -0.36
CA ASN A 19 15.92 -7.23 -0.77
C ASN A 19 16.53 -6.71 -2.08
N ARG A 20 15.69 -6.39 -3.06
CA ARG A 20 16.16 -5.88 -4.35
C ARG A 20 16.81 -4.51 -4.22
N VAL A 21 16.21 -3.61 -3.44
CA VAL A 21 16.74 -2.26 -3.21
C VAL A 21 18.08 -2.30 -2.48
N GLU A 22 18.21 -3.09 -1.42
CA GLU A 22 19.45 -3.18 -0.66
C GLU A 22 20.59 -3.78 -1.50
N ASN A 23 20.31 -4.87 -2.23
CA ASN A 23 21.34 -5.61 -2.95
C ASN A 23 21.72 -5.00 -4.31
N GLU A 24 20.75 -4.53 -5.10
CA GLU A 24 21.04 -4.00 -6.44
C GLU A 24 21.53 -2.55 -6.40
N PHE A 25 21.08 -1.77 -5.41
CA PHE A 25 21.38 -0.34 -5.33
C PHE A 25 22.35 0.01 -4.20
N ASN A 26 22.84 -0.98 -3.43
CA ASN A 26 23.70 -0.80 -2.26
C ASN A 26 23.11 0.17 -1.23
N PHE A 27 21.80 0.06 -1.00
CA PHE A 27 21.09 0.83 0.02
C PHE A 27 21.03 0.08 1.35
N LYS A 28 20.88 0.83 2.44
CA LYS A 28 20.46 0.31 3.74
C LYS A 28 19.10 0.89 4.07
N ILE A 29 18.08 0.03 4.14
CA ILE A 29 16.72 0.47 4.48
C ILE A 29 16.64 0.67 5.99
N LEU A 30 16.02 1.77 6.40
CA LEU A 30 15.84 2.14 7.82
C LEU A 30 14.37 2.15 8.25
N ASP A 31 13.48 2.42 7.30
CA ASP A 31 12.04 2.52 7.48
C ASP A 31 11.36 2.41 6.11
N HIS A 32 10.09 1.97 6.10
CA HIS A 32 9.24 1.97 4.93
C HIS A 32 7.87 2.55 5.29
N ARG A 33 7.28 3.31 4.37
CA ARG A 33 5.90 3.78 4.49
C ARG A 33 5.18 3.55 3.18
N LEU A 34 4.18 2.67 3.22
CA LEU A 34 3.36 2.35 2.05
C LEU A 34 1.91 2.77 2.31
N THR A 35 1.38 3.60 1.41
CA THR A 35 -0.02 4.02 1.45
C THR A 35 -0.65 3.74 0.10
N PHE A 36 -1.73 2.96 0.08
CA PHE A 36 -2.55 2.76 -1.11
C PHE A 36 -3.72 3.73 -1.10
N HIS A 37 -3.87 4.48 -2.18
CA HIS A 37 -5.01 5.37 -2.40
C HIS A 37 -5.92 4.75 -3.46
N GLY A 38 -7.20 4.61 -3.14
CA GLY A 38 -8.16 4.00 -4.03
C GLY A 38 -9.60 4.20 -3.58
N VAL A 39 -10.51 3.55 -4.28
CA VAL A 39 -11.94 3.59 -3.98
C VAL A 39 -12.30 2.31 -3.22
N CYS A 40 -12.85 2.43 -2.00
CA CYS A 40 -13.26 1.26 -1.24
C CYS A 40 -14.44 0.52 -1.90
N GLU A 41 -14.64 -0.75 -1.55
CA GLU A 41 -15.70 -1.60 -2.09
C GLU A 41 -17.09 -0.93 -2.07
N THR A 42 -17.41 -0.24 -0.97
CA THR A 42 -18.71 0.43 -0.78
C THR A 42 -18.88 1.60 -1.74
N CYS A 43 -17.83 2.37 -1.99
CA CYS A 43 -17.88 3.48 -2.94
C CYS A 43 -17.90 2.97 -4.38
N GLN A 44 -17.20 1.88 -4.68
CA GLN A 44 -17.28 1.23 -6.00
C GLN A 44 -18.68 0.70 -6.29
N ALA A 45 -19.35 0.09 -5.30
CA ALA A 45 -20.71 -0.43 -5.44
C ALA A 45 -21.75 0.67 -5.68
N LYS A 46 -21.58 1.86 -5.07
CA LYS A 46 -22.47 3.01 -5.26
C LYS A 46 -22.46 3.59 -6.69
N GLY A 47 -21.41 3.37 -7.46
CA GLY A 47 -21.31 3.81 -8.86
C GLY A 47 -21.94 2.86 -9.89
N LYS A 48 -22.55 1.75 -9.44
CA LYS A 48 -23.17 0.73 -10.32
C LYS A 48 -24.70 0.85 -10.40
N GLY A 49 -25.26 2.03 -10.09
CA GLY A 49 -26.70 2.33 -10.16
C GLY A 49 -27.00 3.49 -11.10
#